data_AF-A0A1U7T065-F1
#
_entry.id   AF-A0A1U7T065-F1
#
_cell.length_a   1.000
_cell.length_b   1.000
_cell.length_c   1.000
_cell.angle_alpha   90.00
_cell.angle_beta   90.00
_cell.angle_gamma   90.00
#
_symmetry.space_group_name_H-M   'P 1'
#
loop_
_entity.id
_entity.type
_entity.pdbx_description
1 polymer ?
#
loop_
_entity_poly.entity_id
_entity_poly.type
_entity_poly.pdbx_seq_one_letter_code
_entity_poly.pdbx_strand_id
1 'polypeptide(L)'
;NGKTQVALEATQLFLKLLDSHRREEFRRLLSFMAVAAHPAEFRLQKESENRMVVKRIFSKALVDNKNLSKGKTDLLVLFLMDHQKDVFKIPGTLHKIVSVKLTAIQQGRDPNRDTGYIYCQRIDQSNYSNDAQKATRDELLNLLKTINEDSKLSAKEKKKLLGQFYKSHPDIFIEYFGD
;
A
#
# COMPACT_ATOMS: atom_id res chain seq x y z
N ASN A 1 -21.87 -11.88 5.87
CA ASN A 1 -21.41 -10.47 5.97
C ASN A 1 -19.89 -10.32 6.15
N GLY A 2 -19.05 -10.99 5.36
CA GLY A 2 -17.57 -10.87 5.50
C GLY A 2 -16.97 -9.51 5.06
N LYS A 3 -17.71 -8.69 4.29
CA LYS A 3 -17.23 -7.41 3.76
C LYS A 3 -17.40 -6.23 4.73
N THR A 4 -18.27 -6.33 5.73
CA THR A 4 -18.55 -5.23 6.67
C THR A 4 -17.35 -4.93 7.55
N GLN A 5 -16.67 -5.96 8.06
CA GLN A 5 -15.48 -5.79 8.88
C GLN A 5 -14.35 -5.10 8.10
N VAL A 6 -14.14 -5.52 6.85
CA VAL A 6 -13.13 -4.90 5.96
C VAL A 6 -13.48 -3.43 5.67
N ALA A 7 -14.74 -3.12 5.40
CA ALA A 7 -15.19 -1.75 5.18
C ALA A 7 -15.05 -0.88 6.44
N LEU A 8 -15.32 -1.45 7.62
CA LEU A 8 -15.16 -0.77 8.90
C LEU A 8 -13.69 -0.45 9.17
N GLU A 9 -12.81 -1.44 9.02
CA GLU A 9 -11.36 -1.25 9.21
C GLU A 9 -10.79 -0.23 8.22
N ALA A 10 -11.16 -0.32 6.94
CA ALA A 10 -10.73 0.65 5.94
C ALA A 10 -11.20 2.07 6.33
N THR A 11 -12.46 2.22 6.75
CA THR A 11 -13.03 3.49 7.18
C THR A 11 -12.31 4.05 8.41
N GLN A 12 -12.06 3.22 9.41
CA GLN A 12 -11.29 3.58 10.61
C GLN A 12 -9.90 4.09 10.23
N LEU A 13 -9.19 3.39 9.33
CA LEU A 13 -7.88 3.83 8.83
C LEU A 13 -7.96 5.17 8.10
N PHE A 14 -8.93 5.36 7.20
CA PHE A 14 -9.12 6.62 6.49
C PHE A 14 -9.40 7.79 7.46
N LEU A 15 -10.24 7.57 8.48
CA LEU A 15 -10.54 8.61 9.47
C LEU A 15 -9.36 8.90 10.41
N LYS A 16 -8.38 8.00 10.54
CA LYS A 16 -7.12 8.30 11.24
C LYS A 16 -6.24 9.30 10.48
N LEU A 17 -6.39 9.41 9.16
CA LEU A 17 -5.66 10.38 8.34
C LEU A 17 -6.16 11.82 8.53
N LEU A 18 -7.37 12.00 9.06
CA LEU A 18 -7.87 13.32 9.45
C LEU A 18 -7.07 13.84 10.66
N ASP A 19 -6.82 15.15 10.66
CA ASP A 19 -6.28 15.83 11.84
C ASP A 19 -7.26 15.74 13.03
N SER A 20 -6.73 15.99 14.23
CA SER A 20 -7.48 15.82 15.48
C SER A 20 -8.75 16.67 15.55
N HIS A 21 -8.68 17.92 15.07
CA HIS A 21 -9.81 18.84 15.08
C HIS A 21 -10.92 18.36 14.15
N ARG A 22 -10.60 18.14 12.87
CA ARG A 22 -11.59 17.69 11.87
C ARG A 22 -12.21 16.35 12.23
N ARG A 23 -11.43 15.43 12.80
CA ARG A 23 -11.93 14.13 13.25
C ARG A 23 -12.96 14.26 14.37
N GLU A 24 -12.73 15.15 15.33
CA GLU A 24 -13.65 15.38 16.44
C GLU A 24 -14.94 16.07 15.99
N GLU A 25 -14.85 17.05 15.08
CA GLU A 25 -16.02 17.66 14.44
C GLU A 25 -16.85 16.63 13.68
N PHE A 26 -16.18 15.79 12.87
CA PHE A 26 -16.84 14.74 12.11
C PHE A 26 -17.52 13.70 13.02
N ARG A 27 -16.89 13.35 14.15
CA ARG A 27 -17.47 12.45 15.16
C ARG A 27 -18.74 13.02 15.77
N ARG A 28 -18.74 14.31 16.12
CA ARG A 28 -19.94 14.99 16.65
C ARG A 28 -21.05 15.03 15.62
N LEU A 29 -20.72 15.33 14.36
CA LEU A 29 -21.68 15.33 13.27
C LEU A 29 -22.31 13.94 13.05
N LEU A 30 -21.50 12.88 12.97
CA LEU A 30 -22.01 11.52 12.82
C LEU A 30 -22.85 11.07 14.02
N SER A 31 -22.46 11.46 15.23
CA SER A 31 -23.25 11.20 16.44
C SER A 31 -24.61 11.89 16.38
N PHE A 32 -24.64 13.17 15.98
CA PHE A 32 -25.89 13.91 15.78
C PHE A 32 -26.76 13.25 14.71
N MET A 33 -26.17 12.90 13.56
CA MET A 33 -26.89 12.24 12.47
C MET A 33 -27.51 10.91 12.93
N ALA A 34 -26.77 10.09 13.66
CA ALA A 34 -27.27 8.80 14.14
C ALA A 34 -28.43 8.95 15.14
N VAL A 35 -28.38 9.95 16.02
CA VAL A 35 -29.52 10.27 16.90
C VAL A 35 -30.70 10.75 16.07
N ALA A 36 -30.53 11.77 15.23
CA ALA A 36 -31.60 12.32 14.40
C ALA A 36 -32.23 11.29 13.43
N ALA A 37 -31.45 10.29 13.01
CA ALA A 37 -31.89 9.22 12.11
C ALA A 37 -32.72 8.14 12.82
N HIS A 38 -32.68 8.07 14.14
CA HIS A 38 -33.29 6.99 14.91
C HIS A 38 -34.84 7.04 14.77
N PRO A 39 -35.52 5.90 14.53
CA PRO A 39 -36.96 5.88 14.25
C PRO A 39 -37.84 6.35 15.40
N ALA A 40 -37.38 6.18 16.65
CA ALA A 40 -38.09 6.58 17.86
C ALA A 40 -37.93 8.08 18.21
N GLU A 41 -37.04 8.79 17.53
CA GLU A 41 -36.81 10.21 17.75
C GLU A 41 -37.84 11.05 17.00
N PHE A 42 -37.82 12.37 17.24
CA PHE A 42 -38.76 13.31 16.61
C PHE A 42 -38.81 13.10 15.09
N ARG A 43 -40.03 12.99 14.54
CA ARG A 43 -40.25 12.72 13.12
C ARG A 43 -39.88 13.95 12.29
N LEU A 44 -38.80 13.85 11.51
CA LEU A 44 -38.27 14.97 10.73
C LEU A 44 -39.19 15.35 9.55
N GLN A 45 -39.80 14.34 8.90
CA GLN A 45 -40.75 14.54 7.80
C GLN A 45 -41.87 13.50 7.90
N LYS A 46 -43.14 13.90 7.67
CA LYS A 46 -44.31 13.03 7.85
C LYS A 46 -44.20 11.75 7.00
N GLU A 47 -43.89 11.89 5.72
CA GLU A 47 -43.90 10.80 4.73
C GLU A 47 -42.54 10.13 4.51
N SER A 48 -41.52 10.44 5.31
CA SER A 48 -40.17 9.90 5.09
C SER A 48 -39.53 9.43 6.39
N GLU A 49 -38.85 8.29 6.33
CA GLU A 49 -38.05 7.78 7.45
C GLU A 49 -36.92 8.77 7.79
N ASN A 50 -36.75 9.03 9.09
CA ASN A 50 -35.70 9.91 9.62
C ASN A 50 -34.32 9.57 9.04
N ARG A 51 -33.98 8.28 8.98
CA ARG A 51 -32.75 7.75 8.37
C ARG A 51 -32.52 8.27 6.94
N MET A 52 -33.56 8.25 6.11
CA MET A 52 -33.47 8.66 4.71
C MET A 52 -33.40 10.19 4.57
N VAL A 53 -34.10 10.91 5.45
CA VAL A 53 -34.05 12.37 5.53
C VAL A 53 -32.65 12.84 5.93
N VAL A 54 -32.10 12.32 7.02
CA VAL A 54 -30.76 12.65 7.52
C VAL A 54 -29.69 12.33 6.47
N LYS A 55 -29.71 11.13 5.87
CA LYS A 55 -28.81 10.77 4.78
C LYS A 55 -28.84 11.81 3.66
N ARG A 56 -30.04 12.20 3.20
CA ARG A 56 -30.21 13.15 2.09
C ARG A 56 -29.66 14.53 2.43
N ILE A 57 -29.94 15.04 3.64
CA ILE A 57 -29.53 16.38 4.08
C ILE A 57 -28.00 16.47 4.19
N PHE A 58 -27.37 15.48 4.82
CA PHE A 58 -25.94 15.53 5.14
C PHE A 58 -25.03 14.93 4.07
N SER A 59 -25.58 14.27 3.05
CA SER A 59 -24.79 13.57 2.02
C SER A 59 -23.66 14.42 1.42
N LYS A 60 -23.98 15.64 0.97
CA LYS A 60 -22.98 16.56 0.39
C LYS A 60 -21.98 17.12 1.40
N ALA A 61 -22.37 17.22 2.68
CA ALA A 61 -21.48 17.70 3.73
C ALA A 61 -20.43 16.64 4.12
N LEU A 62 -20.75 15.35 4.01
CA LEU A 62 -19.81 14.27 4.28
C LEU A 62 -18.97 13.88 3.06
N VAL A 63 -19.57 13.90 1.88
CA VAL A 63 -18.95 13.37 0.65
C VAL A 63 -19.26 14.30 -0.53
N ASP A 64 -18.32 15.20 -0.82
CA ASP A 64 -18.38 16.06 -2.01
C ASP A 64 -17.37 15.58 -3.06
N ASN A 65 -17.70 14.48 -3.74
CA ASN A 65 -16.84 13.92 -4.79
C ASN A 65 -17.66 13.59 -6.04
N LYS A 66 -17.41 14.34 -7.12
CA LYS A 66 -18.09 14.19 -8.42
C LYS A 66 -17.82 12.85 -9.11
N ASN A 67 -16.74 12.17 -8.76
CA ASN A 67 -16.39 10.86 -9.33
C ASN A 67 -17.11 9.70 -8.63
N LEU A 68 -17.76 9.95 -7.49
CA LEU A 68 -18.51 8.93 -6.76
C LEU A 68 -19.98 8.94 -7.20
N SER A 69 -20.49 7.79 -7.65
CA SER A 69 -21.90 7.68 -8.05
C SER A 69 -22.82 7.87 -6.83
N LYS A 70 -23.99 8.45 -7.05
CA LYS A 70 -24.99 8.72 -6.00
C LYS A 70 -25.28 7.51 -5.12
N GLY A 71 -25.41 6.31 -5.71
CA GLY A 71 -25.63 5.08 -4.95
C GLY A 71 -24.47 4.73 -4.01
N LYS A 72 -23.22 4.91 -4.44
CA LYS A 72 -22.04 4.68 -3.59
C LYS A 72 -21.91 5.74 -2.49
N THR A 73 -22.19 6.99 -2.81
CA THR A 73 -22.26 8.08 -1.83
C THR A 73 -23.29 7.78 -0.75
N ASP A 74 -24.49 7.37 -1.16
CA ASP A 74 -25.57 7.02 -0.25
C ASP A 74 -25.18 5.84 0.66
N LEU A 75 -24.57 4.80 0.09
CA LEU A 75 -24.08 3.65 0.87
C LEU A 75 -23.03 4.07 1.89
N LEU A 76 -22.07 4.92 1.52
CA LEU A 76 -21.02 5.38 2.43
C LEU A 76 -21.59 6.22 3.58
N VAL A 77 -22.50 7.16 3.28
CA VAL A 77 -23.15 8.00 4.30
C VAL A 77 -23.95 7.15 5.28
N LEU A 78 -24.73 6.19 4.78
CA LEU A 78 -25.47 5.25 5.61
C LEU A 78 -24.54 4.38 6.47
N PHE A 79 -23.47 3.85 5.88
CA PHE A 79 -22.49 3.04 6.59
C PHE A 79 -21.83 3.82 7.74
N LEU A 80 -21.40 5.06 7.50
CA LEU A 80 -20.80 5.93 8.52
C LEU A 80 -21.77 6.22 9.67
N MET A 81 -23.04 6.45 9.35
CA MET A 81 -24.09 6.74 10.33
C MET A 81 -24.45 5.50 11.16
N ASP A 82 -24.64 4.34 10.51
CA ASP A 82 -24.99 3.08 11.16
C ASP A 82 -23.84 2.57 12.06
N HIS A 83 -22.58 2.88 11.71
CA HIS A 83 -21.38 2.46 12.45
C HIS A 83 -20.67 3.60 13.20
N GLN A 84 -21.35 4.72 13.51
CA GLN A 84 -20.72 5.92 14.07
C GLN A 84 -19.87 5.68 15.33
N LYS A 85 -20.29 4.74 16.18
CA LYS A 85 -19.58 4.40 17.44
C LYS A 85 -18.27 3.64 17.19
N ASP A 86 -18.16 2.96 16.05
CA ASP A 86 -17.06 2.06 15.75
C ASP A 86 -16.06 2.67 14.76
N VAL A 87 -16.50 3.52 13.83
CA VAL A 87 -15.64 4.08 12.77
C VAL A 87 -14.48 4.95 13.29
N PHE A 88 -14.53 5.45 14.53
CA PHE A 88 -13.43 6.22 15.13
C PHE A 88 -12.49 5.40 16.03
N LYS A 89 -12.83 4.12 16.30
CA LYS A 89 -11.98 3.22 17.08
C LYS A 89 -10.69 2.91 16.32
N ILE A 90 -9.67 2.47 17.06
CA ILE A 90 -8.43 1.98 16.45
C ILE A 90 -8.71 0.58 15.90
N PRO A 91 -8.42 0.30 14.61
CA PRO A 91 -8.54 -1.05 14.07
C PRO A 91 -7.70 -2.05 14.87
N GLY A 92 -8.26 -3.22 15.19
CA GLY A 92 -7.53 -4.25 15.94
C GLY A 92 -6.28 -4.74 15.20
N THR A 93 -6.34 -4.79 13.87
CA THR A 93 -5.21 -5.10 12.98
C THR A 93 -4.07 -4.09 13.14
N LEU A 94 -4.37 -2.80 13.11
CA LEU A 94 -3.38 -1.73 13.33
C LEU A 94 -2.80 -1.80 14.74
N HIS A 95 -3.64 -1.98 15.76
CA HIS A 95 -3.19 -2.13 17.14
C HIS A 95 -2.20 -3.29 17.30
N LYS A 96 -2.50 -4.45 16.69
CA LYS A 96 -1.62 -5.63 16.69
C LYS A 96 -0.30 -5.34 16.02
N ILE A 97 -0.30 -4.73 14.82
CA ILE A 97 0.93 -4.40 14.08
C ILE A 97 1.82 -3.48 14.91
N VAL A 98 1.26 -2.41 15.48
CA VAL A 98 2.01 -1.46 16.31
C VAL A 98 2.55 -2.14 17.57
N SER A 99 1.76 -2.99 18.24
CA SER A 99 2.19 -3.73 19.42
C SER A 99 3.38 -4.65 19.14
N VAL A 100 3.35 -5.36 18.00
CA VAL A 100 4.47 -6.21 17.55
C VAL A 100 5.71 -5.36 17.28
N LYS A 101 5.60 -4.22 16.58
CA LYS A 101 6.72 -3.31 16.34
C LYS A 101 7.34 -2.80 17.64
N LEU A 102 6.52 -2.35 18.58
CA LEU A 102 6.98 -1.84 19.87
C LEU A 102 7.73 -2.93 20.66
N THR A 103 7.20 -4.15 20.66
CA THR A 103 7.85 -5.30 21.31
C THR A 103 9.21 -5.61 20.67
N ALA A 104 9.31 -5.57 19.34
CA ALA A 104 10.57 -5.77 18.63
C ALA A 104 11.61 -4.70 19.00
N ILE A 105 11.22 -3.42 19.04
CA ILE A 105 12.08 -2.30 19.45
C ILE A 105 12.60 -2.50 20.87
N GLN A 106 11.70 -2.85 21.81
CA GLN A 106 12.06 -3.10 23.21
C GLN A 106 13.06 -4.25 23.37
N GLN A 107 13.01 -5.24 22.47
CA GLN A 107 13.93 -6.37 22.44
C GLN A 107 15.21 -6.11 21.62
N GLY A 108 15.41 -4.89 21.10
CA GLY A 108 16.55 -4.55 20.24
C GLY A 108 16.54 -5.25 18.87
N ARG A 109 15.37 -5.75 18.43
CA ARG A 109 15.18 -6.37 17.12
C ARG A 109 14.75 -5.32 16.09
N ASP A 110 14.94 -5.62 14.81
CA ASP A 110 14.42 -4.77 13.73
C ASP A 110 12.89 -4.77 13.74
N PRO A 111 12.22 -3.62 14.00
CA PRO A 111 10.75 -3.53 14.02
C PRO A 111 10.08 -3.81 12.69
N ASN A 112 10.83 -3.79 11.58
CA ASN A 112 10.29 -3.98 10.25
C ASN A 112 10.40 -5.42 9.77
N ARG A 113 11.11 -6.30 10.50
CA ARG A 113 11.32 -7.69 10.05
C ARG A 113 10.04 -8.52 9.99
N ASP A 114 9.16 -8.36 10.97
CA ASP A 114 7.99 -9.25 11.17
C ASP A 114 6.64 -8.59 10.82
N THR A 115 6.64 -7.34 10.35
CA THR A 115 5.42 -6.53 10.23
C THR A 115 5.05 -6.21 8.78
N GLY A 116 4.46 -7.18 8.08
CA GLY A 116 3.66 -6.97 6.86
C GLY A 116 4.35 -6.21 5.71
N TYR A 117 3.56 -5.85 4.70
CA TYR A 117 4.03 -5.26 3.44
C TYR A 117 4.81 -3.95 3.66
N ILE A 118 6.07 -3.93 3.28
CA ILE A 118 6.92 -2.74 3.22
C ILE A 118 7.15 -2.45 1.74
N TYR A 119 6.78 -1.25 1.30
CA TYR A 119 6.98 -0.81 -0.09
C TYR A 119 8.46 -0.93 -0.53
N CYS A 120 9.39 -0.67 0.38
CA CYS A 120 10.81 -0.95 0.22
C CYS A 120 11.27 -1.95 1.29
N GLN A 121 11.43 -3.22 0.91
CA GLN A 121 12.10 -4.18 1.78
C GLN A 121 13.60 -3.88 1.77
N ARG A 122 14.16 -3.69 2.97
CA ARG A 122 15.61 -3.55 3.12
C ARG A 122 16.24 -4.90 2.82
N ILE A 123 17.13 -4.94 1.84
CA ILE A 123 17.96 -6.10 1.57
C ILE A 123 19.11 -6.13 2.57
N ASP A 124 19.45 -7.33 3.04
CA ASP A 124 20.62 -7.54 3.88
C ASP A 124 21.89 -7.23 3.10
N GLN A 125 22.93 -6.75 3.80
CA GLN A 125 24.21 -6.39 3.19
C GLN A 125 24.83 -7.56 2.41
N SER A 126 24.72 -8.78 2.92
CA SER A 126 25.20 -10.00 2.25
C SER A 126 24.46 -10.27 0.94
N ASN A 127 23.14 -10.08 0.95
CA ASN A 127 22.30 -10.31 -0.22
C ASN A 127 22.60 -9.26 -1.30
N TYR A 128 22.73 -7.98 -0.90
CA TYR A 128 23.15 -6.93 -1.81
C TYR A 128 24.48 -7.23 -2.49
N SER A 129 25.51 -7.61 -1.71
CA SER A 129 26.82 -7.92 -2.26
C SER A 129 26.79 -9.13 -3.21
N ASN A 130 26.03 -10.18 -2.86
CA ASN A 130 25.89 -11.37 -3.70
C ASN A 130 25.13 -11.07 -5.00
N ASP A 131 24.02 -10.34 -4.90
CA ASP A 131 23.20 -9.94 -6.05
C ASP A 131 23.99 -9.01 -6.98
N ALA A 132 24.77 -8.07 -6.43
CA ALA A 132 25.62 -7.19 -7.21
C ALA A 132 26.73 -7.97 -7.94
N GLN A 133 27.38 -8.93 -7.28
CA GLN A 133 28.39 -9.79 -7.90
C GLN A 133 27.79 -10.64 -9.01
N LYS A 134 26.64 -11.26 -8.75
CA LYS A 134 25.93 -12.09 -9.73
C LYS A 134 25.48 -11.27 -10.94
N ALA A 135 24.83 -10.12 -10.71
CA ALA A 135 24.39 -9.25 -11.80
C ALA A 135 25.57 -8.74 -12.65
N THR A 136 26.70 -8.39 -12.01
CA THR A 136 27.91 -7.99 -12.73
C THR A 136 28.45 -9.13 -13.59
N ARG A 137 28.52 -10.35 -13.03
CA ARG A 137 28.95 -11.55 -13.77
C ARG A 137 28.04 -11.82 -14.97
N ASP A 138 26.72 -11.83 -14.76
CA ASP A 138 25.73 -12.10 -15.81
C ASP A 138 25.82 -11.07 -16.94
N GLU A 139 26.00 -9.79 -16.60
CA GLU A 139 26.13 -8.73 -17.60
C GLU A 139 27.46 -8.80 -18.37
N LEU A 140 28.55 -9.19 -17.71
CA LEU A 140 29.83 -9.46 -18.37
C LEU A 140 29.73 -10.66 -19.34
N LEU A 141 29.02 -11.72 -18.97
CA LEU A 141 28.72 -12.84 -19.87
C LEU A 141 27.88 -12.39 -21.07
N ASN A 142 26.83 -11.59 -20.83
CA ASN A 142 26.00 -11.03 -21.90
C ASN A 142 26.80 -10.13 -22.85
N LEU A 143 27.69 -9.28 -22.32
CA LEU A 143 28.57 -8.45 -23.13
C LEU A 143 29.48 -9.31 -24.01
N LEU A 144 30.08 -10.36 -23.44
CA LEU A 144 30.96 -11.27 -24.18
C LEU A 144 30.20 -12.00 -25.28
N LYS A 145 29.01 -12.50 -24.98
CA LYS A 145 28.09 -13.10 -25.96
C LYS A 145 27.73 -12.13 -27.07
N THR A 146 27.38 -10.90 -26.72
CA THR A 146 27.03 -9.85 -27.68
C THR A 146 28.18 -9.58 -28.64
N ILE A 147 29.41 -9.40 -28.14
CA ILE A 147 30.60 -9.21 -28.97
C ILE A 147 30.84 -10.44 -29.86
N ASN A 148 30.64 -11.66 -29.34
CA ASN A 148 30.85 -12.90 -30.06
C ASN A 148 29.77 -13.21 -31.11
N GLU A 149 28.55 -12.70 -30.97
CA GLU A 149 27.45 -12.98 -31.89
C GLU A 149 27.16 -11.80 -32.85
N ASP A 150 27.77 -10.63 -32.62
CA ASP A 150 27.56 -9.46 -33.47
C ASP A 150 28.11 -9.68 -34.90
N SER A 151 27.18 -9.63 -35.86
CA SER A 151 27.44 -9.78 -37.30
C SER A 151 27.89 -8.48 -37.98
N LYS A 152 27.78 -7.34 -37.30
CA LYS A 152 28.22 -6.03 -37.79
C LYS A 152 29.71 -5.78 -37.58
N LEU A 153 30.33 -6.51 -36.65
CA LEU A 153 31.76 -6.40 -36.36
C LEU A 153 32.60 -7.14 -37.41
N SER A 154 33.66 -6.50 -37.91
CA SER A 154 34.65 -7.22 -38.70
C SER A 154 35.42 -8.23 -37.85
N ALA A 155 35.97 -9.28 -38.48
CA ALA A 155 36.75 -10.29 -37.77
C ALA A 155 37.95 -9.69 -36.99
N LYS A 156 38.53 -8.60 -37.50
CA LYS A 156 39.64 -7.88 -36.85
C LYS A 156 39.20 -7.14 -35.60
N GLU A 157 38.06 -6.46 -35.65
CA GLU A 157 37.49 -5.72 -34.52
C GLU A 157 37.00 -6.67 -33.43
N LYS A 158 36.33 -7.75 -33.82
CA LYS A 158 35.87 -8.80 -32.92
C LYS A 158 37.03 -9.45 -32.15
N LYS A 159 38.10 -9.82 -32.86
CA LYS A 159 39.32 -10.36 -32.24
C LYS A 159 39.96 -9.36 -31.27
N LYS A 160 39.97 -8.06 -31.60
CA LYS A 160 40.49 -7.01 -30.73
C LYS A 160 39.67 -6.88 -29.45
N LEU A 161 38.34 -6.82 -29.55
CA LEU A 161 37.43 -6.67 -28.41
C LEU A 161 37.46 -7.90 -27.48
N LEU A 162 37.43 -9.11 -28.05
CA LEU A 162 37.58 -10.35 -27.28
C LEU A 162 38.94 -10.40 -26.56
N GLY A 163 40.02 -9.99 -27.23
CA GLY A 163 41.34 -9.90 -26.62
C GLY A 163 41.45 -8.84 -25.52
N GLN A 164 40.68 -7.74 -25.59
CA GLN A 164 40.58 -6.75 -24.52
C GLN A 164 39.77 -7.29 -23.34
N PHE A 165 38.65 -7.97 -23.61
CA PHE A 165 37.83 -8.58 -22.58
C PHE A 165 38.63 -9.63 -21.78
N TYR A 166 39.34 -10.53 -22.46
CA TYR A 166 40.16 -11.57 -21.82
C TYR A 166 41.23 -11.01 -20.87
N LYS A 167 41.80 -9.83 -21.19
CA LYS A 167 42.79 -9.18 -20.31
C LYS A 167 42.19 -8.66 -19.01
N SER A 168 40.92 -8.24 -19.04
CA SER A 168 40.25 -7.64 -17.88
C SER A 168 39.48 -8.67 -17.05
N HIS A 169 38.86 -9.66 -17.71
CA HIS A 169 37.98 -10.67 -17.10
C HIS A 169 38.27 -12.07 -17.68
N PRO A 170 39.47 -12.64 -17.42
CA PRO A 170 39.89 -13.90 -18.01
C PRO A 170 39.04 -15.09 -17.52
N ASP A 171 38.56 -15.04 -16.28
CA ASP A 171 37.68 -16.03 -15.66
C ASP A 171 36.34 -16.16 -16.38
N ILE A 172 35.67 -15.03 -16.64
CA ILE A 172 34.40 -15.00 -17.38
C ILE A 172 34.59 -15.42 -18.84
N PHE A 173 35.72 -15.05 -19.43
CA PHE A 173 36.05 -15.44 -20.79
C PHE A 173 36.27 -16.96 -20.92
N ILE A 174 36.99 -17.56 -19.97
CA ILE A 174 37.21 -19.01 -19.92
C ILE A 174 35.88 -19.71 -19.64
N GLU A 175 35.01 -19.20 -18.78
CA GLU A 175 33.69 -19.80 -18.56
C GLU A 175 32.84 -19.84 -19.84
N TYR A 176 32.87 -18.77 -20.65
CA TYR A 176 32.06 -18.68 -21.86
C TYR A 176 32.60 -19.54 -23.03
N PHE A 177 33.92 -19.66 -23.17
CA PHE A 177 34.57 -20.38 -24.27
C PHE A 177 35.20 -21.72 -23.86
N GLY A 178 35.17 -22.07 -22.56
CA GLY A 178 35.91 -23.16 -21.95
C GLY A 178 35.18 -24.50 -21.87
N ASP A 179 34.10 -24.65 -22.64
CA ASP A 179 33.59 -25.95 -23.10
C ASP A 179 33.91 -26.13 -24.59
#